data_AF-A0A960HSY9-F1
#
_entry.id   AF-A0A960HSY9-F1
#
_cell.length_a   1.000
_cell.length_b   1.000
_cell.length_c   1.000
_cell.angle_alpha   90.00
_cell.angle_beta   90.00
_cell.angle_gamma   90.00
#
_symmetry.space_group_name_H-M   'P 1'
#
loop_
_entity.id
_entity.type
_entity.pdbx_description
1 polymer ?
#
loop_
_entity_poly.entity_id
_entity_poly.type
_entity_poly.pdbx_seq_one_letter_code
_entity_poly.pdbx_strand_id
1 'polypeptide(L)' 'MRRLVLVRHAKSSWDDETLDDHDRPLAPRGERALEKMRTHVADLELSRLLVLCSTAVRAEATL' A
#
# COMPACT_ATOMS: atom_id res chain seq x y z
N MET A 1 -3.96 -1.48 25.43
CA MET A 1 -4.75 -2.17 24.38
C MET A 1 -3.91 -2.31 23.12
N ARG A 2 -4.15 -3.33 22.29
CA ARG A 2 -3.47 -3.51 20.99
C ARG A 2 -4.41 -3.09 19.86
N ARG A 3 -3.87 -2.49 18.80
CA ARG A 3 -4.61 -2.12 17.59
C ARG A 3 -4.02 -2.87 16.40
N LEU A 4 -4.89 -3.44 15.57
CA LEU A 4 -4.54 -4.05 14.30
C LEU A 4 -5.16 -3.20 13.19
N VAL A 5 -4.35 -2.76 12.25
CA VAL A 5 -4.78 -1.99 11.08
C VAL A 5 -4.52 -2.85 9.85
N LEU A 6 -5.54 -3.04 9.04
CA LEU A 6 -5.45 -3.82 7.80
C LEU A 6 -5.59 -2.86 6.63
N VAL A 7 -4.56 -2.81 5.79
CA VAL A 7 -4.51 -1.98 4.59
C VAL A 7 -4.23 -2.88 3.40
N ARG A 8 -5.03 -2.73 2.35
CA ARG A 8 -4.69 -3.31 1.04
C ARG A 8 -3.74 -2.36 0.32
N HIS A 9 -2.81 -2.89 -0.46
CA HIS A 9 -2.00 -2.10 -1.38
C HIS A 9 -2.86 -1.12 -2.21
N ALA A 10 -2.28 0.01 -2.59
CA ALA A 10 -2.91 0.96 -3.48
C ALA A 10 -3.16 0.32 -4.87
N LYS A 11 -3.98 0.96 -5.70
CA LYS A 11 -4.41 0.37 -6.97
C LYS A 11 -3.20 0.03 -7.85
N SER A 12 -3.11 -1.23 -8.28
CA SER A 12 -2.06 -1.71 -9.19
C SER A 12 -2.33 -1.29 -10.65
N SER A 13 -1.24 -1.20 -11.42
CA SER A 13 -1.28 -1.09 -12.87
C SER A 13 -1.49 -2.45 -13.53
N TRP A 14 -2.21 -2.42 -14.64
CA TRP A 14 -2.42 -3.55 -15.54
C TRP A 14 -2.04 -3.19 -16.98
N ASP A 15 -1.32 -2.08 -17.17
CA ASP A 15 -0.99 -1.55 -18.49
C ASP A 15 0.06 -2.40 -19.22
N ASP A 16 0.86 -3.17 -18.47
CA ASP A 16 1.81 -4.14 -18.99
C ASP A 16 1.32 -5.58 -18.73
N GLU A 17 1.07 -6.30 -19.82
CA GLU A 17 0.61 -7.70 -19.81
C GLU A 17 1.77 -8.68 -19.63
N THR A 18 3.02 -8.26 -19.82
CA THR A 18 4.21 -9.11 -19.71
C THR A 18 4.69 -9.31 -18.28
N LEU A 19 4.22 -8.46 -17.35
CA LEU A 19 4.56 -8.55 -15.94
C LEU A 19 3.78 -9.67 -15.24
N ASP A 20 4.53 -10.48 -14.48
CA ASP A 20 3.98 -11.36 -13.48
C ASP A 20 3.21 -10.56 -12.42
N ASP A 21 2.18 -11.15 -11.82
CA ASP A 21 1.34 -10.43 -10.85
C ASP A 21 2.17 -9.82 -9.71
N HIS A 22 3.17 -10.55 -9.21
CA HIS A 22 3.97 -10.11 -8.08
C HIS A 22 4.79 -8.84 -8.37
N ASP A 23 5.14 -8.61 -9.64
CA ASP A 23 5.97 -7.48 -10.10
C ASP A 23 5.13 -6.27 -10.55
N ARG A 24 3.80 -6.38 -10.51
CA ARG A 24 2.92 -5.28 -10.95
C ARG A 24 3.12 -4.04 -10.08
N PRO A 25 3.43 -2.87 -10.68
CA PRO A 25 3.58 -1.62 -9.95
C PRO A 25 2.22 -1.00 -9.60
N LEU A 26 2.24 0.15 -8.94
CA LEU A 26 1.04 0.96 -8.76
C LEU A 26 0.59 1.57 -10.09
N ALA A 27 -0.71 1.76 -10.25
CA ALA A 27 -1.27 2.60 -11.29
C ALA A 27 -1.09 4.08 -10.92
N PRO A 28 -1.11 5.02 -11.87
CA PRO A 28 -1.07 6.45 -11.56
C PRO A 28 -2.17 6.90 -10.58
N ARG A 29 -3.35 6.27 -10.63
CA ARG A 29 -4.42 6.51 -9.65
C ARG A 29 -4.08 5.97 -8.25
N GLY A 30 -3.36 4.86 -8.18
CA GLY A 30 -2.87 4.27 -6.93
C GLY A 30 -1.88 5.21 -6.24
N GLU A 31 -0.89 5.71 -6.98
CA GLU A 31 0.10 6.67 -6.46
C GLU A 31 -0.56 7.94 -5.90
N ARG A 32 -1.51 8.53 -6.63
CA ARG A 32 -2.25 9.70 -6.15
C ARG A 32 -3.09 9.42 -4.90
N ALA A 33 -3.45 8.16 -4.64
CA ALA A 33 -4.21 7.78 -3.46
C ALA A 33 -3.32 7.64 -2.21
N LEU A 34 -2.00 7.45 -2.37
CA LEU A 34 -1.06 7.24 -1.26
C LEU A 34 -1.10 8.39 -0.26
N GLU A 35 -1.21 9.63 -0.73
CA GLU A 35 -1.30 10.79 0.16
C GLU A 35 -2.48 10.67 1.12
N LYS A 36 -3.67 10.33 0.60
CA LYS A 36 -4.88 10.16 1.43
C LYS A 36 -4.76 8.97 2.37
N MET A 37 -4.14 7.88 1.92
CA MET A 37 -3.88 6.70 2.76
C MET A 37 -2.94 7.05 3.92
N ARG A 38 -1.86 7.78 3.64
CA ARG A 38 -0.90 8.27 4.62
C ARG A 38 -1.56 9.16 5.66
N THR A 39 -2.36 10.13 5.24
CA THR A 39 -3.12 10.99 6.16
C THR A 39 -4.02 10.15 7.07
N HIS A 40 -4.78 9.22 6.50
CA HIS A 40 -5.67 8.38 7.29
C HIS A 40 -4.95 7.52 8.32
N VAL A 41 -3.76 6.98 8.00
CA VAL A 41 -2.94 6.21 8.95
C VAL A 41 -2.34 7.12 10.03
N ALA A 42 -1.91 8.33 9.67
CA ALA A 42 -1.39 9.31 10.63
C ALA A 42 -2.46 9.71 11.67
N ASP A 43 -3.71 9.91 11.22
CA ASP A 43 -4.85 10.25 12.07
C ASP A 43 -5.23 9.15 13.07
N LEU A 44 -4.74 7.91 12.89
CA LEU A 44 -4.92 6.84 13.87
C LEU A 44 -4.04 7.00 15.11
N GLU A 45 -3.10 7.94 15.13
CA GLU A 45 -2.25 8.25 16.29
C GLU A 45 -1.60 6.99 16.90
N LEU A 46 -0.98 6.17 16.04
CA LEU A 46 -0.38 4.89 16.43
C LEU A 46 0.99 5.11 17.08
N SER A 47 1.08 4.95 18.40
CA SER A 47 2.32 5.20 19.18
C SER A 47 3.42 4.13 19.05
N ARG A 48 3.08 2.94 18.53
CA ARG A 48 4.04 1.87 18.18
C ARG A 48 3.53 1.15 16.94
N LEU A 49 4.40 1.03 15.94
CA LEU A 49 4.09 0.41 14.67
C LEU A 49 4.98 -0.82 14.46
N LEU A 50 4.33 -1.97 14.29
CA LEU A 50 4.92 -3.11 13.58
C LEU A 50 4.18 -3.19 12.26
N VAL A 51 4.91 -2.99 11.17
CA VAL A 51 4.35 -3.08 9.81
C VAL A 51 4.81 -4.41 9.21
N LEU A 52 3.83 -5.23 8.81
CA LEU A 52 4.07 -6.44 8.04
C LEU A 52 3.51 -6.21 6.64
N CYS A 53 4.32 -6.47 5.62
CA CYS A 53 3.96 -6.23 4.24
C CYS A 53 4.26 -7.46 3.38
N SER A 54 3.43 -7.66 2.35
CA SER A 54 3.73 -8.61 1.27
C SER A 54 4.93 -8.12 0.47
N THR A 55 5.72 -9.04 -0.08
CA THR A 55 6.90 -8.73 -0.93
C THR A 55 6.54 -8.25 -2.35
N ALA A 56 5.26 -8.16 -2.68
CA ALA A 56 4.82 -7.76 -4.01
C ALA A 56 5.12 -6.29 -4.24
N VAL A 57 5.56 -5.92 -5.45
CA VAL A 57 6.03 -4.56 -5.77
C VAL A 57 5.00 -3.50 -5.41
N ARG A 58 3.73 -3.69 -5.78
CA ARG A 58 2.63 -2.78 -5.40
C ARG A 58 2.41 -2.63 -3.89
N ALA A 59 2.68 -3.68 -3.11
CA ALA A 59 2.50 -3.65 -1.67
C ALA A 59 3.62 -2.87 -1.00
N GLU A 60 4.88 -3.11 -1.39
CA GLU A 60 6.03 -2.35 -0.92
C GLU A 60 5.94 -0.88 -1.33
N ALA A 61 5.52 -0.59 -2.57
CA ALA A 61 5.32 0.79 -3.05
C ALA A 61 4.17 1.54 -2.36
N THR A 62 3.33 0.85 -1.56
CA THR A 62 2.27 1.49 -0.77
C THR A 62 2.74 1.92 0.62
N LEU A 63 3.85 1.35 1.12
CA LEU A 63 4.43 1.70 2.42
C LEU A 63 5.01 3.12 2.42
#